data_AF-A0A0C3BKG4-F1
#
_entry.id   AF-A0A0C3BKG4-F1
#
_cell.length_a   1.000
_cell.length_b   1.000
_cell.length_c   1.000
_cell.angle_alpha   90.00
_cell.angle_beta   90.00
_cell.angle_gamma   90.00
#
_symmetry.space_group_name_H-M   'P 1'
#
loop_
_entity.id
_entity.type
_entity.pdbx_description
1 polymer ?
#
loop_
_entity_poly.entity_id
_entity_poly.type
_entity_poly.pdbx_seq_one_letter_code
_entity_poly.pdbx_strand_id
1 'polypeptide(L)'
;MDLIGTYEPLKLYKDDYFPAFSDLGALRHLEIDGLYELASFGIGVSSLESFVLRWVHEDISSLSGFTNLHTLKLVGETNRRLLGSREPVQQTTLSLPRLKSLYMQWLIRGIQDVQFNTPKLECLDILCRYSQLRGKANYAKVQTEHVSWRVENDWKAIDTNKKITFELQSILLAYPDTSYFTFPSIFKEMVVELLQEPIIDSPLSAALRAVTFEGPSGDRETLMVEELW
;
A
#
# COMPACT_ATOMS: atom_id res chain seq x y z
N MET A 1 17.35 32.60 -17.30
CA MET A 1 17.12 32.59 -15.85
C MET A 1 17.33 31.16 -15.42
N ASP A 2 18.48 30.89 -14.80
CA ASP A 2 18.82 29.59 -14.24
C ASP A 2 17.97 29.36 -12.99
N LEU A 3 17.08 28.36 -13.05
CA LEU A 3 16.34 27.86 -11.88
C LEU A 3 17.06 26.61 -11.37
N ILE A 4 18.24 26.83 -10.78
CA ILE A 4 18.84 25.89 -9.83
C ILE A 4 18.31 26.32 -8.46
N GLY A 5 17.33 25.60 -7.94
CA GLY A 5 16.80 25.87 -6.60
C GLY A 5 15.53 25.10 -6.31
N THR A 6 15.64 24.13 -5.39
CA THR A 6 14.55 23.47 -4.65
C THR A 6 13.51 22.74 -5.50
N TYR A 7 13.69 21.42 -5.63
CA TYR A 7 12.60 20.49 -5.95
C TYR A 7 11.63 20.44 -4.75
N GLU A 8 10.76 21.43 -4.62
CA GLU A 8 9.54 21.25 -3.84
C GLU A 8 8.56 20.43 -4.68
N PRO A 9 7.95 19.36 -4.13
CA PRO A 9 6.90 18.63 -4.83
C PRO A 9 5.73 19.58 -5.09
N LEU A 10 5.43 19.81 -6.37
CA LEU A 10 4.30 20.61 -6.82
C LEU A 10 3.00 19.96 -6.33
N LYS A 11 2.29 20.62 -5.42
CA LYS A 11 0.94 20.23 -4.99
C LYS A 11 -0.07 20.99 -5.85
N LEU A 12 -0.93 20.26 -6.55
CA LEU A 12 -1.94 20.81 -7.45
C LEU A 12 -3.28 20.86 -6.71
N TYR A 13 -4.04 21.95 -6.83
CA TYR A 13 -5.37 22.09 -6.24
C TYR A 13 -6.45 22.24 -7.31
N LYS A 14 -7.66 21.78 -6.98
CA LYS A 14 -8.85 21.66 -7.84
C LYS A 14 -9.26 22.89 -8.67
N ASP A 15 -8.90 24.11 -8.23
CA ASP A 15 -9.33 25.37 -8.87
C ASP A 15 -8.20 26.06 -9.67
N ASP A 16 -7.03 25.44 -9.76
CA ASP A 16 -5.92 25.99 -10.53
C ASP A 16 -6.11 25.67 -12.02
N TYR A 17 -6.42 26.70 -12.82
CA TYR A 17 -6.45 26.61 -14.27
C TYR A 17 -5.01 26.56 -14.80
N PHE A 18 -4.47 25.36 -14.98
CA PHE A 18 -3.14 25.21 -15.55
C PHE A 18 -3.20 25.42 -17.07
N PRO A 19 -2.38 26.32 -17.65
CA PRO A 19 -2.07 26.20 -19.06
C PRO A 19 -1.52 24.79 -19.26
N ALA A 20 -2.10 24.02 -20.18
CA ALA A 20 -1.70 22.66 -20.50
C ALA A 20 -0.17 22.57 -20.47
N PHE A 21 0.37 21.79 -19.52
CA PHE A 21 1.80 21.58 -19.39
C PHE A 21 2.26 20.92 -20.69
N SER A 22 2.83 21.73 -21.58
CA SER A 22 2.99 21.36 -22.99
C SER A 22 4.09 20.33 -23.22
N ASP A 23 4.89 20.03 -22.19
CA ASP A 23 5.83 18.92 -22.22
C ASP A 23 6.02 18.30 -20.82
N LEU A 24 5.15 17.34 -20.48
CA LEU A 24 5.32 16.46 -19.32
C LEU A 24 6.06 15.17 -19.68
N GLY A 25 6.72 15.11 -20.84
CA GLY A 25 7.46 13.93 -21.28
C GLY A 25 8.67 13.56 -20.41
N ALA A 26 9.08 14.45 -19.50
CA ALA A 26 10.10 14.21 -18.49
C ALA A 26 9.53 13.97 -17.08
N LEU A 27 8.20 14.03 -16.90
CA LEU A 27 7.57 13.85 -15.59
C LEU A 27 7.72 12.40 -15.14
N ARG A 28 8.44 12.19 -14.03
CA ARG A 28 8.68 10.86 -13.44
C ARG A 28 7.88 10.59 -12.18
N HIS A 29 7.46 11.65 -11.49
CA HIS A 29 6.68 11.56 -10.26
C HIS A 29 5.49 12.50 -10.31
N LEU A 30 4.32 12.01 -9.92
CA LEU A 30 3.08 12.80 -9.86
C LEU A 30 2.29 12.40 -8.62
N GLU A 31 1.81 13.39 -7.88
CA GLU A 31 0.93 13.25 -6.73
C GLU A 31 -0.33 14.09 -6.95
N ILE A 32 -1.50 13.48 -6.79
CA ILE A 32 -2.80 14.15 -6.95
C ILE A 32 -3.82 13.70 -5.89
N ASP A 33 -4.81 14.55 -5.64
CA ASP A 33 -5.96 14.26 -4.79
C ASP A 33 -7.13 13.80 -5.68
N GLY A 34 -7.39 12.49 -5.76
CA GLY A 34 -8.40 11.93 -6.66
C GLY A 34 -8.04 11.94 -8.16
N LEU A 35 -8.77 11.16 -8.95
CA LEU A 35 -8.52 10.93 -10.39
C LEU A 35 -9.28 11.85 -11.31
N TYR A 36 -10.27 12.61 -10.81
CA TYR A 36 -10.92 13.66 -11.59
C TYR A 36 -9.90 14.70 -12.11
N GLU A 37 -8.80 14.91 -11.39
CA GLU A 37 -7.68 15.76 -11.82
C GLU A 37 -6.90 15.12 -12.97
N LEU A 38 -6.85 13.79 -13.06
CA LEU A 38 -6.07 13.10 -14.08
C LEU A 38 -6.57 13.34 -15.51
N ALA A 39 -7.89 13.39 -15.69
CA ALA A 39 -8.52 13.61 -16.99
C ALA A 39 -8.23 15.01 -17.57
N SER A 40 -7.99 16.01 -16.70
CA SER A 40 -7.73 17.39 -17.13
C SER A 40 -6.30 17.58 -17.64
N PHE A 41 -5.36 16.73 -17.22
CA PHE A 41 -3.95 16.92 -17.57
C PHE A 41 -3.57 16.45 -18.97
N GLY A 42 -4.42 15.68 -19.68
CA GLY A 42 -4.18 15.26 -21.07
C GLY A 42 -2.84 14.55 -21.30
N ILE A 43 -2.29 13.92 -20.26
CA ILE A 43 -0.87 13.58 -20.21
C ILE A 43 -0.58 12.28 -20.97
N GLY A 44 0.27 12.36 -21.99
CA GLY A 44 0.98 11.20 -22.53
C GLY A 44 2.19 10.81 -21.67
N VAL A 45 1.97 10.37 -20.43
CA VAL A 45 3.04 10.10 -19.44
C VAL A 45 3.63 8.70 -19.61
N SER A 46 4.21 8.48 -20.79
CA SER A 46 5.08 7.32 -20.98
C SER A 46 6.30 7.36 -20.04
N SER A 47 6.66 8.50 -19.43
CA SER A 47 7.82 8.65 -18.54
C SER A 47 7.52 8.45 -17.05
N LEU A 48 6.26 8.30 -16.64
CA LEU A 48 5.92 8.31 -15.23
C LEU A 48 6.34 7.00 -14.56
N GLU A 49 7.20 7.12 -13.55
CA GLU A 49 7.78 5.99 -12.81
C GLU A 49 7.16 5.86 -11.41
N SER A 50 6.66 6.95 -10.84
CA SER A 50 6.09 7.00 -9.50
C SER A 50 4.80 7.81 -9.47
N PHE A 51 3.77 7.27 -8.83
CA PHE A 51 2.47 7.93 -8.75
C PHE A 51 1.87 7.78 -7.35
N VAL A 52 1.32 8.88 -6.84
CA VAL A 52 0.63 8.92 -5.56
C VAL A 52 -0.80 9.39 -5.79
N LEU A 53 -1.77 8.53 -5.48
CA LEU A 53 -3.18 8.88 -5.48
C LEU A 53 -3.68 9.01 -4.05
N ARG A 54 -4.20 10.19 -3.71
CA ARG A 54 -4.78 10.44 -2.40
C ARG A 54 -6.29 10.39 -2.42
N TRP A 55 -6.86 10.05 -1.27
CA TRP A 55 -8.29 9.93 -1.03
C TRP A 55 -9.00 8.95 -1.97
N VAL A 56 -8.42 7.77 -2.20
CA VAL A 56 -8.95 6.80 -3.17
C VAL A 56 -10.37 6.35 -2.81
N HIS A 57 -11.34 6.66 -3.68
CA HIS A 57 -12.75 6.25 -3.55
C HIS A 57 -13.48 6.08 -4.89
N GLU A 58 -12.77 6.20 -6.02
CA GLU A 58 -13.32 6.15 -7.37
C GLU A 58 -12.72 4.99 -8.18
N ASP A 59 -13.17 4.79 -9.41
CA ASP A 59 -12.58 3.81 -10.33
C ASP A 59 -11.14 4.22 -10.68
N ILE A 60 -10.20 3.31 -10.40
CA ILE A 60 -8.77 3.50 -10.63
C ILE A 60 -8.27 2.89 -11.95
N SER A 61 -9.17 2.43 -12.83
CA SER A 61 -8.83 1.82 -14.13
C SER A 61 -7.93 2.70 -15.00
N SER A 62 -8.11 4.02 -14.94
CA SER A 62 -7.36 5.01 -15.71
C SER A 62 -5.85 4.98 -15.42
N LEU A 63 -5.45 4.51 -14.24
CA LEU A 63 -4.04 4.31 -13.89
C LEU A 63 -3.33 3.30 -14.80
N SER A 64 -4.08 2.40 -15.47
CA SER A 64 -3.51 1.44 -16.42
C SER A 64 -2.83 2.11 -17.63
N GLY A 65 -3.09 3.40 -17.87
CA GLY A 65 -2.38 4.19 -18.87
C GLY A 65 -0.89 4.39 -18.54
N PHE A 66 -0.49 4.26 -17.27
CA PHE A 66 0.88 4.46 -16.81
C PHE A 66 1.71 3.17 -16.93
N THR A 67 1.95 2.74 -18.16
CA THR A 67 2.63 1.47 -18.45
C THR A 67 4.07 1.38 -17.93
N ASN A 68 4.72 2.51 -17.65
CA ASN A 68 6.08 2.59 -17.10
C ASN A 68 6.14 2.84 -15.58
N LEU A 69 5.00 2.76 -14.91
CA LEU A 69 4.91 2.98 -13.47
C LEU A 69 5.61 1.84 -12.70
N HIS A 70 6.61 2.19 -11.90
CA HIS A 70 7.34 1.28 -11.03
C HIS A 70 6.82 1.34 -9.59
N THR A 71 6.35 2.50 -9.14
CA THR A 71 5.85 2.72 -7.79
C THR A 71 4.47 3.34 -7.82
N LEU A 72 3.52 2.68 -7.15
CA LEU A 72 2.18 3.20 -6.93
C LEU A 72 1.93 3.34 -5.44
N LYS A 73 1.54 4.53 -4.99
CA LYS A 73 1.07 4.76 -3.64
C LYS A 73 -0.41 5.14 -3.68
N LEU A 74 -1.22 4.35 -3.00
CA LEU A 74 -2.64 4.60 -2.83
C LEU A 74 -2.89 5.00 -1.38
N VAL A 75 -3.47 6.18 -1.18
CA VAL A 75 -3.77 6.73 0.14
C VAL A 75 -5.28 6.83 0.31
N GLY A 76 -5.77 6.11 1.31
CA GLY A 76 -7.17 6.03 1.66
C GLY A 76 -7.70 7.20 2.46
N GLU A 77 -8.88 7.01 3.06
CA GLU A 77 -9.54 8.01 3.89
C GLU A 77 -9.20 7.81 5.38
N THR A 78 -8.87 8.91 6.06
CA THR A 78 -8.53 8.91 7.48
C THR A 78 -9.75 9.11 8.37
N ASN A 79 -10.74 9.83 7.87
CA ASN A 79 -11.90 10.23 8.62
C ASN A 79 -12.97 9.14 8.59
N ARG A 80 -13.14 8.44 9.71
CA ARG A 80 -14.17 7.40 9.87
C ARG A 80 -15.59 7.86 9.50
N ARG A 81 -15.90 9.16 9.67
CA ARG A 81 -17.24 9.70 9.34
C ARG A 81 -17.47 9.75 7.83
N LEU A 82 -16.42 9.97 7.05
CA LEU A 82 -16.50 10.03 5.59
C LEU A 82 -16.46 8.63 4.95
N LEU A 83 -15.98 7.62 5.69
CA LEU A 83 -15.95 6.23 5.22
C LEU A 83 -17.33 5.67 4.90
N GLY A 84 -18.37 6.07 5.64
CA GLY A 84 -19.74 5.61 5.44
C GLY A 84 -20.47 6.33 4.30
N SER A 85 -20.01 7.52 3.90
CA SER A 85 -20.68 8.35 2.90
C SER A 85 -20.08 8.24 1.50
N ARG A 86 -18.89 7.63 1.35
CA ARG A 86 -18.26 7.42 0.05
C ARG A 86 -18.49 5.98 -0.43
N GLU A 87 -18.73 5.84 -1.72
CA GLU A 87 -18.82 4.53 -2.37
C GLU A 87 -17.45 3.83 -2.30
N PRO A 88 -17.43 2.49 -2.16
CA PRO A 88 -16.20 1.72 -2.33
C PRO A 88 -15.61 1.90 -3.73
N VAL A 89 -14.29 1.69 -3.85
CA VAL A 89 -13.65 1.51 -5.15
C VAL A 89 -14.39 0.41 -5.90
N GLN A 90 -14.76 0.71 -7.14
CA GLN A 90 -15.53 -0.20 -7.97
C GLN A 90 -14.66 -1.39 -8.39
N GLN A 91 -15.31 -2.53 -8.65
CA GLN A 91 -14.65 -3.68 -9.23
C GLN A 91 -14.07 -3.29 -10.59
N THR A 92 -12.74 -3.38 -10.70
CA THR A 92 -12.01 -2.90 -11.87
C THR A 92 -10.75 -3.73 -12.10
N THR A 93 -10.19 -3.66 -13.30
CA THR A 93 -8.89 -4.26 -13.62
C THR A 93 -7.85 -3.16 -13.76
N LEU A 94 -6.75 -3.29 -13.01
CA LEU A 94 -5.63 -2.36 -13.05
C LEU A 94 -4.40 -3.07 -13.63
N SER A 95 -3.98 -2.68 -14.84
CA SER A 95 -2.83 -3.29 -15.50
C SER A 95 -1.61 -2.37 -15.45
N LEU A 96 -0.60 -2.79 -14.68
CA LEU A 96 0.63 -2.02 -14.48
C LEU A 96 1.83 -2.98 -14.67
N PRO A 97 2.28 -3.20 -15.92
CA PRO A 97 3.19 -4.28 -16.27
C PRO A 97 4.62 -4.11 -15.72
N ARG A 98 4.98 -2.91 -15.28
CA ARG A 98 6.30 -2.60 -14.69
C ARG A 98 6.25 -2.28 -13.20
N LEU A 99 5.09 -2.48 -12.56
CA LEU A 99 4.93 -2.16 -11.15
C LEU A 99 5.79 -3.08 -10.29
N LYS A 100 6.65 -2.47 -9.48
CA LYS A 100 7.54 -3.17 -8.54
C LYS A 100 7.08 -3.00 -7.11
N SER A 101 6.56 -1.82 -6.76
CA SER A 101 6.19 -1.48 -5.39
C SER A 101 4.79 -0.89 -5.31
N LEU A 102 3.99 -1.45 -4.41
CA LEU A 102 2.66 -0.94 -4.06
C LEU A 102 2.67 -0.48 -2.60
N TYR A 103 2.29 0.77 -2.37
CA TYR A 103 2.15 1.34 -1.04
C TYR A 103 0.68 1.62 -0.76
N MET A 104 0.14 0.99 0.27
CA MET A 104 -1.24 1.09 0.70
C MET A 104 -1.27 1.82 2.04
N GLN A 105 -1.68 3.09 2.04
CA GLN A 105 -1.77 3.88 3.24
C GLN A 105 -3.23 4.11 3.62
N TRP A 106 -3.59 3.79 4.86
CA TRP A 106 -4.95 3.90 5.41
C TRP A 106 -5.98 3.06 4.66
N LEU A 107 -7.27 3.23 4.97
CA LEU A 107 -8.34 2.45 4.33
C LEU A 107 -8.66 2.87 2.91
N ILE A 108 -8.61 1.90 2.01
CA ILE A 108 -9.21 1.99 0.67
C ILE A 108 -10.33 0.95 0.53
N ARG A 109 -11.59 1.37 0.65
CA ARG A 109 -12.74 0.45 0.61
C ARG A 109 -12.85 -0.14 -0.78
N GLY A 110 -13.08 -1.45 -0.91
CA GLY A 110 -13.25 -2.09 -2.21
C GLY A 110 -11.93 -2.47 -2.90
N ILE A 111 -10.78 -2.22 -2.27
CA ILE A 111 -9.49 -2.58 -2.88
C ILE A 111 -9.34 -4.08 -3.16
N GLN A 112 -9.98 -4.93 -2.35
CA GLN A 112 -10.01 -6.38 -2.54
C GLN A 112 -10.77 -6.82 -3.80
N ASP A 113 -11.56 -5.91 -4.38
CA ASP A 113 -12.35 -6.13 -5.59
C ASP A 113 -11.61 -5.62 -6.85
N VAL A 114 -10.45 -4.98 -6.68
CA VAL A 114 -9.56 -4.60 -7.77
C VAL A 114 -8.72 -5.81 -8.19
N GLN A 115 -8.77 -6.14 -9.48
CA GLN A 115 -7.90 -7.12 -10.09
C GLN A 115 -6.61 -6.46 -10.58
N PHE A 116 -5.52 -6.68 -9.84
CA PHE A 116 -4.20 -6.21 -10.25
C PHE A 116 -3.59 -7.18 -11.26
N ASN A 117 -3.43 -6.72 -12.50
CA ASN A 117 -2.66 -7.42 -13.53
C ASN A 117 -1.25 -6.83 -13.60
N THR A 118 -0.41 -7.26 -12.66
CA THR A 118 0.96 -6.79 -12.46
C THR A 118 1.90 -8.00 -12.36
N PRO A 119 3.21 -7.84 -12.61
CA PRO A 119 4.17 -8.86 -12.21
C PRO A 119 4.13 -9.07 -10.68
N LYS A 120 4.78 -10.14 -10.20
CA LYS A 120 5.03 -10.32 -8.77
C LYS A 120 5.78 -9.09 -8.26
N LEU A 121 5.20 -8.41 -7.27
CA LEU A 121 5.77 -7.19 -6.70
C LEU A 121 7.05 -7.52 -5.92
N GLU A 122 8.02 -6.60 -5.96
CA GLU A 122 9.18 -6.64 -5.09
C GLU A 122 8.77 -6.30 -3.64
N CYS A 123 7.83 -5.36 -3.47
CA CYS A 123 7.37 -4.94 -2.15
C CYS A 123 5.91 -4.47 -2.15
N LEU A 124 5.16 -4.91 -1.14
CA LEU A 124 3.88 -4.36 -0.73
C LEU A 124 4.02 -3.77 0.68
N ASP A 125 3.84 -2.45 0.81
CA ASP A 125 3.89 -1.77 2.11
C ASP A 125 2.48 -1.32 2.50
N ILE A 126 2.03 -1.74 3.68
CA ILE A 126 0.70 -1.48 4.21
C ILE A 126 0.86 -0.66 5.49
N LEU A 127 0.43 0.61 5.44
CA LEU A 127 0.40 1.49 6.60
C LEU A 127 -1.03 1.69 7.07
N CYS A 128 -1.45 0.97 8.11
CA CYS A 128 -2.78 1.10 8.68
C CYS A 128 -2.84 2.19 9.76
N ARG A 129 -4.02 2.73 10.02
CA ARG A 129 -4.31 3.40 11.30
C ARG A 129 -4.89 2.38 12.26
N TYR A 130 -4.51 2.44 13.53
CA TYR A 130 -5.06 1.55 14.55
C TYR A 130 -6.60 1.65 14.64
N SER A 131 -7.15 2.86 14.50
CA SER A 131 -8.61 3.05 14.43
C SER A 131 -9.22 2.50 13.13
N GLN A 132 -8.48 1.82 12.28
CA GLN A 132 -8.95 1.38 10.98
C GLN A 132 -8.47 -0.04 10.66
N LEU A 133 -8.23 -0.90 11.65
CA LEU A 133 -8.02 -2.35 11.46
C LEU A 133 -9.26 -3.03 10.89
N ARG A 134 -9.09 -4.02 10.02
CA ARG A 134 -10.08 -4.37 8.97
C ARG A 134 -10.40 -5.83 8.81
N GLY A 135 -9.55 -6.72 9.33
CA GLY A 135 -9.61 -8.14 8.98
C GLY A 135 -9.29 -8.42 7.51
N LYS A 136 -9.37 -9.71 7.14
CA LYS A 136 -8.93 -10.27 5.84
C LYS A 136 -9.56 -9.64 4.60
N ALA A 137 -10.78 -9.10 4.70
CA ALA A 137 -11.60 -8.68 3.57
C ALA A 137 -11.22 -7.32 2.94
N ASN A 138 -10.08 -6.72 3.28
CA ASN A 138 -9.75 -5.35 2.87
C ASN A 138 -8.33 -5.16 2.31
N TYR A 139 -7.70 -6.24 1.85
CA TYR A 139 -6.34 -6.22 1.31
C TYR A 139 -6.32 -6.36 -0.21
N ALA A 140 -5.37 -5.69 -0.86
CA ALA A 140 -5.17 -5.78 -2.29
C ALA A 140 -4.75 -7.21 -2.66
N LYS A 141 -5.43 -7.81 -3.64
CA LYS A 141 -5.11 -9.15 -4.15
C LYS A 141 -3.95 -9.07 -5.14
N VAL A 142 -2.73 -9.08 -4.61
CA VAL A 142 -1.47 -9.01 -5.38
C VAL A 142 -0.54 -10.13 -4.96
N GLN A 143 0.31 -10.56 -5.88
CA GLN A 143 1.47 -11.39 -5.55
C GLN A 143 2.65 -10.49 -5.20
N THR A 144 3.38 -10.81 -4.14
CA THR A 144 4.53 -10.01 -3.70
C THR A 144 5.60 -10.91 -3.10
N GLU A 145 6.86 -10.50 -3.19
CA GLU A 145 8.00 -11.13 -2.51
C GLU A 145 8.08 -10.71 -1.04
N HIS A 146 7.78 -9.43 -0.76
CA HIS A 146 7.86 -8.84 0.57
C HIS A 146 6.56 -8.11 0.91
N VAL A 147 6.03 -8.37 2.11
CA VAL A 147 4.99 -7.56 2.76
C VAL A 147 5.58 -6.82 3.96
N SER A 148 5.50 -5.49 3.96
CA SER A 148 5.75 -4.66 5.14
C SER A 148 4.41 -4.20 5.69
N TRP A 149 4.12 -4.50 6.96
CA TRP A 149 2.93 -3.98 7.62
C TRP A 149 3.35 -3.03 8.74
N ARG A 150 2.73 -1.86 8.79
CA ARG A 150 3.02 -0.80 9.74
C ARG A 150 1.72 -0.18 10.22
N VAL A 151 1.79 0.48 11.37
CA VAL A 151 0.64 1.19 11.92
C VAL A 151 1.05 2.55 12.44
N GLU A 152 0.25 3.55 12.10
CA GLU A 152 0.45 4.94 12.51
C GLU A 152 0.06 5.16 13.99
N ASN A 153 0.91 5.90 14.72
CA ASN A 153 0.86 6.25 16.15
C ASN A 153 -0.53 6.31 16.82
N ASP A 154 -0.74 5.49 17.86
CA ASP A 154 -1.21 5.86 19.21
C ASP A 154 -1.37 4.59 20.08
N TRP A 155 -0.24 3.98 20.44
CA TRP A 155 -0.20 2.67 21.12
C TRP A 155 -0.51 2.72 22.61
N LYS A 156 -0.72 3.90 23.20
CA LYS A 156 -0.80 4.08 24.67
C LYS A 156 -2.12 3.66 25.30
N ALA A 157 -3.09 3.19 24.51
CA ALA A 157 -4.41 2.75 24.99
C ALA A 157 -4.67 1.28 24.63
N ILE A 158 -3.84 0.36 25.16
CA ILE A 158 -3.96 -1.08 24.85
C ILE A 158 -5.03 -1.71 25.74
N ASP A 159 -6.24 -1.80 25.21
CA ASP A 159 -7.24 -2.82 25.60
C ASP A 159 -7.81 -3.49 24.34
N THR A 160 -6.92 -3.96 23.45
CA THR A 160 -7.33 -4.39 22.08
C THR A 160 -6.38 -5.36 21.39
N ASN A 161 -5.63 -6.17 22.15
CA ASN A 161 -4.79 -7.24 21.61
C ASN A 161 -5.56 -8.10 20.59
N LYS A 162 -6.81 -8.47 20.89
CA LYS A 162 -7.66 -9.26 19.98
C LYS A 162 -7.81 -8.67 18.57
N LYS A 163 -7.92 -7.34 18.44
CA LYS A 163 -8.09 -6.71 17.11
C LYS A 163 -6.79 -6.74 16.32
N ILE A 164 -5.66 -6.52 17.00
CA ILE A 164 -4.33 -6.59 16.38
C ILE A 164 -4.03 -8.03 15.97
N THR A 165 -4.26 -9.01 16.84
CA THR A 165 -4.10 -10.43 16.53
C THR A 165 -4.89 -10.80 15.28
N PHE A 166 -6.17 -10.42 15.23
CA PHE A 166 -7.02 -10.69 14.07
C PHE A 166 -6.52 -10.01 12.79
N GLU A 167 -5.97 -8.79 12.90
CA GLU A 167 -5.39 -8.09 11.75
C GLU A 167 -4.12 -8.78 11.24
N LEU A 168 -3.20 -9.14 12.13
CA LEU A 168 -1.96 -9.84 11.79
C LEU A 168 -2.26 -11.20 11.16
N GLN A 169 -3.16 -11.98 11.76
CA GLN A 169 -3.67 -13.23 11.16
C GLN A 169 -4.21 -12.97 9.75
N SER A 170 -4.99 -11.91 9.57
CA SER A 170 -5.58 -11.57 8.29
C SER A 170 -4.55 -11.24 7.21
N ILE A 171 -3.44 -10.57 7.56
CA ILE A 171 -2.35 -10.23 6.64
C ILE A 171 -1.61 -11.50 6.23
N LEU A 172 -1.22 -12.31 7.22
CA LEU A 172 -0.52 -13.57 6.99
C LEU A 172 -1.33 -14.51 6.08
N LEU A 173 -2.64 -14.58 6.31
CA LEU A 173 -3.58 -15.38 5.50
C LEU A 173 -3.95 -14.76 4.15
N ALA A 174 -3.73 -13.46 3.95
CA ALA A 174 -3.99 -12.77 2.68
C ALA A 174 -2.83 -12.95 1.68
N TYR A 175 -1.62 -13.20 2.18
CA TYR A 175 -0.39 -13.22 1.38
C TYR A 175 0.43 -14.50 1.58
N PRO A 176 -0.14 -15.70 1.32
CA PRO A 176 0.49 -16.99 1.64
C PRO A 176 1.76 -17.28 0.82
N ASP A 177 1.94 -16.67 -0.36
CA ASP A 177 3.09 -16.89 -1.24
C ASP A 177 4.25 -15.90 -1.01
N THR A 178 4.22 -15.17 0.12
CA THR A 178 5.20 -14.13 0.45
C THR A 178 6.42 -14.73 1.13
N SER A 179 7.61 -14.32 0.71
CA SER A 179 8.87 -14.82 1.25
C SER A 179 9.37 -14.04 2.46
N TYR A 180 9.07 -12.75 2.52
CA TYR A 180 9.53 -11.89 3.60
C TYR A 180 8.39 -11.08 4.19
N PHE A 181 8.31 -11.04 5.51
CA PHE A 181 7.43 -10.11 6.21
C PHE A 181 8.24 -9.13 7.05
N THR A 182 7.76 -7.89 7.12
CA THR A 182 8.23 -6.92 8.10
C THR A 182 7.08 -6.44 8.97
N PHE A 183 7.30 -6.47 10.29
CA PHE A 183 6.35 -5.99 11.29
C PHE A 183 7.06 -5.05 12.29
N PRO A 184 6.32 -4.19 13.00
CA PRO A 184 6.86 -3.46 14.14
C PRO A 184 7.33 -4.42 15.24
N SER A 185 8.48 -4.15 15.85
CA SER A 185 9.07 -5.03 16.87
C SER A 185 8.21 -5.27 18.11
N ILE A 186 7.32 -4.32 18.41
CA ILE A 186 6.32 -4.45 19.49
C ILE A 186 5.35 -5.63 19.30
N PHE A 187 5.23 -6.17 18.09
CA PHE A 187 4.37 -7.32 17.79
C PHE A 187 5.12 -8.63 17.66
N LYS A 188 6.43 -8.66 17.95
CA LYS A 188 7.27 -9.84 17.75
C LYS A 188 6.68 -11.10 18.37
N GLU A 189 6.38 -11.07 19.68
CA GLU A 189 5.84 -12.24 20.39
C GLU A 189 4.53 -12.73 19.77
N MET A 190 3.62 -11.80 19.45
CA MET A 190 2.33 -12.12 18.83
C MET A 190 2.49 -12.71 17.43
N VAL A 191 3.37 -12.14 16.59
CA VAL A 191 3.61 -12.65 15.23
C VAL A 191 4.24 -14.04 15.28
N VAL A 192 5.21 -14.25 16.17
CA VAL A 192 5.85 -15.57 16.35
C VAL A 192 4.84 -16.62 16.79
N GLU A 193 3.97 -16.31 17.76
CA GLU A 193 2.88 -17.20 18.18
C GLU A 193 1.93 -17.53 17.02
N LEU A 194 1.53 -16.51 16.24
CA LEU A 194 0.65 -16.68 15.09
C LEU A 194 1.25 -17.55 13.98
N LEU A 195 2.55 -17.44 13.73
CA LEU A 195 3.24 -18.24 12.70
C LEU A 195 3.27 -19.73 13.04
N GLN A 196 3.18 -20.09 14.33
CA GLN A 196 3.09 -21.47 14.80
C GLN A 196 1.65 -22.02 14.76
N GLU A 197 0.65 -21.18 14.49
CA GLU A 197 -0.73 -21.66 14.35
C GLU A 197 -0.90 -22.46 13.04
N PRO A 198 -1.45 -23.69 13.08
CA PRO A 198 -1.58 -24.55 11.90
C PRO A 198 -2.29 -23.91 10.69
N ILE A 199 -3.21 -22.98 10.97
CA ILE A 199 -3.98 -22.26 9.93
C ILE A 199 -3.13 -21.28 9.13
N ILE A 200 -2.06 -20.75 9.73
CA ILE A 200 -1.11 -19.81 9.12
C ILE A 200 0.12 -20.57 8.62
N ASP A 201 0.58 -21.52 9.41
CA ASP A 201 1.75 -22.34 9.15
C ASP A 201 1.66 -23.08 7.81
N SER A 202 0.61 -23.89 7.66
CA SER A 202 0.37 -24.71 6.47
C SER A 202 0.49 -23.92 5.16
N PRO A 203 -0.22 -22.78 4.96
CA PRO A 203 -0.11 -22.03 3.72
C PRO A 203 1.20 -21.26 3.54
N LEU A 204 1.87 -20.79 4.61
CA LEU A 204 3.08 -19.97 4.49
C LEU A 204 4.37 -20.78 4.40
N SER A 205 4.38 -21.97 4.97
CA SER A 205 5.57 -22.83 5.15
C SER A 205 6.42 -23.04 3.90
N ALA A 206 5.78 -23.13 2.74
CA ALA A 206 6.47 -23.36 1.47
C ALA A 206 7.20 -22.11 0.95
N ALA A 207 6.69 -20.92 1.28
CA ALA A 207 7.12 -19.65 0.70
C ALA A 207 7.98 -18.80 1.66
N LEU A 208 7.64 -18.80 2.95
CA LEU A 208 8.23 -17.96 3.97
C LEU A 208 9.71 -18.28 4.17
N ARG A 209 10.56 -17.25 4.17
CA ARG A 209 12.01 -17.35 4.36
C ARG A 209 12.49 -16.64 5.61
N ALA A 210 11.97 -15.45 5.86
CA ALA A 210 12.33 -14.70 7.06
C ALA A 210 11.25 -13.69 7.46
N VAL A 211 11.26 -13.33 8.74
CA VAL A 211 10.41 -12.28 9.31
C VAL A 211 11.30 -11.26 9.99
N THR A 212 11.16 -10.00 9.61
CA THR A 212 11.91 -8.88 10.18
C THR A 212 11.02 -8.05 11.08
N PHE A 213 11.57 -7.68 12.23
CA PHE A 213 10.95 -6.84 13.24
C PHE A 213 11.70 -5.52 13.31
N GLU A 214 11.02 -4.42 12.97
CA GLU A 214 11.60 -3.08 12.93
C GLU A 214 11.15 -2.28 14.15
N GLY A 215 12.12 -1.77 14.91
CA GLY A 215 11.90 -0.90 16.05
C GLY A 215 11.74 0.57 15.67
N PRO A 216 11.23 1.40 16.59
CA PRO A 216 10.95 2.82 16.32
C PRO A 216 12.22 3.64 16.04
N SER A 217 13.41 3.13 16.37
CA SER A 217 14.70 3.79 16.12
C SER A 217 15.38 3.29 14.84
N GLY A 218 14.72 2.43 14.06
CA GLY A 218 15.26 1.81 12.85
C GLY A 218 16.14 0.58 13.13
N ASP A 219 16.20 0.12 14.38
CA ASP A 219 16.76 -1.17 14.75
C ASP A 219 15.95 -2.29 14.09
N ARG A 220 16.65 -3.34 13.62
CA ARG A 220 16.02 -4.46 12.91
C ARG A 220 16.53 -5.78 13.47
N GLU A 221 15.60 -6.67 13.72
CA GLU A 221 15.85 -8.05 14.08
C GLU A 221 15.19 -8.95 13.02
N THR A 222 15.92 -9.90 12.46
CA THR A 222 15.39 -10.83 11.46
C THR A 222 15.47 -12.24 12.01
N LEU A 223 14.32 -12.93 12.03
CA LEU A 223 14.24 -14.35 12.32
C LEU A 223 14.15 -15.13 11.02
N MET A 224 15.01 -16.13 10.85
CA MET A 224 14.93 -17.05 9.71
C MET A 224 13.80 -18.06 9.95
N VAL A 225 13.20 -18.61 8.89
CA VAL A 225 12.11 -19.59 9.02
C VAL A 225 12.52 -20.81 9.88
N GLU A 226 13.79 -21.20 9.84
CA GLU A 226 14.36 -22.29 10.65
C GLU A 226 14.37 -21.99 12.17
N GLU A 227 14.32 -20.72 12.55
CA GLU A 227 14.28 -20.29 13.96
C GLU A 227 12.85 -20.14 14.49
N LEU A 228 11.87 -20.14 13.59
CA LEU A 228 10.46 -19.98 13.91
C LEU A 228 9.76 -21.32 14.22
N TRP A 229 10.40 -22.44 13.87
CA TRP A 229 9.86 -23.81 13.83
C TRP A 229 10.67 -24.78 14.69
#